data_AF-A0A4Q7LQQ4-F1
#
_entry.id   AF-A0A4Q7LQQ4-F1
#
_cell.length_a   1.000
_cell.length_b   1.000
_cell.length_c   1.000
_cell.angle_alpha   90.00
_cell.angle_beta   90.00
_cell.angle_gamma   90.00
#
_symmetry.space_group_name_H-M   'P 1'
#
loop_
_entity.id
_entity.type
_entity.pdbx_description
1 polymer ?
#
loop_
_entity_poly.entity_id
_entity_poly.type
_entity_poly.pdbx_seq_one_letter_code
_entity_poly.pdbx_strand_id
1 'polypeptide(L)'
;MTENPSRREKLRPGELVGLAAVVAVFVGLVTFMVTRDLFLSLIFLGVTFVIDLMVLAMLMLAVTPNKPADGERWQAEQNPHD
;
A
#
# COMPACT_ATOMS: atom_id res chain seq x y z
N MET A 1 8.41 28.34 -6.96
CA MET A 1 7.22 27.97 -7.76
C MET A 1 6.60 26.76 -7.06
N THR A 2 5.48 26.94 -6.37
CA THR A 2 4.83 25.87 -5.59
C THR A 2 4.05 24.97 -6.53
N GLU A 3 4.68 23.89 -6.98
CA GLU A 3 4.05 22.88 -7.82
C GLU A 3 3.03 22.11 -6.95
N ASN A 4 1.74 22.43 -7.12
CA ASN A 4 0.67 21.74 -6.41
C ASN A 4 0.45 20.40 -7.11
N PRO A 5 0.71 19.26 -6.45
CA PRO A 5 0.65 17.96 -7.11
C PRO A 5 -0.74 17.75 -7.69
N SER A 6 -0.76 17.40 -8.98
CA SER A 6 -1.99 17.21 -9.75
C SER A 6 -2.88 16.18 -9.05
N ARG A 7 -4.21 16.38 -9.05
CA ARG A 7 -5.16 15.46 -8.39
C ARG A 7 -4.90 13.99 -8.75
N ARG A 8 -4.42 13.72 -9.96
CA ARG A 8 -4.06 12.39 -10.45
C ARG A 8 -2.89 11.75 -9.68
N GLU A 9 -1.90 12.51 -9.24
CA GLU A 9 -0.77 11.98 -8.46
C GLU A 9 -1.19 11.62 -7.04
N LYS A 10 -2.12 12.37 -6.45
CA LYS A 10 -2.67 12.07 -5.12
C LYS A 10 -3.55 10.81 -5.10
N LEU A 11 -4.09 10.41 -6.26
CA LEU A 11 -5.00 9.26 -6.37
C LEU A 11 -4.30 7.93 -6.68
N ARG A 12 -3.07 7.95 -7.19
CA ARG A 12 -2.28 6.72 -7.46
C ARG A 12 -2.19 5.76 -6.26
N PRO A 13 -1.99 6.23 -5.00
CA PRO A 13 -2.00 5.33 -3.84
C PRO A 13 -3.40 4.78 -3.54
N GLY A 14 -4.45 5.57 -3.81
CA GLY A 14 -5.84 5.18 -3.57
C GLY A 14 -6.33 4.05 -4.48
N GLU A 15 -5.81 3.97 -5.70
CA GLU A 15 -6.13 2.88 -6.63
C GLU A 15 -5.69 1.51 -6.09
N LEU A 16 -4.53 1.45 -5.44
CA LEU A 16 -4.01 0.22 -4.83
C LEU A 16 -4.86 -0.22 -3.62
N VAL A 17 -5.27 0.73 -2.78
CA VAL A 17 -6.18 0.47 -1.65
C VAL A 17 -7.56 0.01 -2.15
N GLY A 18 -8.06 0.63 -3.22
CA GLY A 18 -9.31 0.22 -3.86
C GLY A 18 -9.27 -1.21 -4.39
N LEU A 19 -8.17 -1.60 -5.05
CA LEU A 19 -7.95 -2.99 -5.50
C LEU A 19 -7.89 -3.97 -4.33
N ALA A 20 -7.18 -3.62 -3.25
CA ALA A 20 -7.13 -4.43 -2.02
C ALA A 20 -8.54 -4.69 -1.46
N ALA A 21 -9.38 -3.65 -1.42
CA ALA A 21 -10.75 -3.77 -0.92
C ALA A 21 -11.59 -4.71 -1.77
N VAL A 22 -11.46 -4.67 -3.10
CA VAL A 22 -12.19 -5.57 -4.01
C VAL A 22 -11.76 -7.03 -3.79
N VAL A 23 -10.47 -7.29 -3.67
CA VAL A 23 -9.93 -8.65 -3.43
C VAL A 23 -10.42 -9.18 -2.08
N ALA A 24 -10.33 -8.38 -1.02
CA ALA A 24 -10.78 -8.79 0.30
C ALA A 24 -12.29 -9.06 0.36
N VAL A 25 -13.11 -8.25 -0.32
CA VAL A 25 -14.55 -8.51 -0.43
C VAL A 25 -14.81 -9.82 -1.15
N PHE A 26 -14.10 -10.12 -2.24
CA PHE A 26 -14.24 -11.38 -2.96
C PHE A 26 -13.87 -12.58 -2.09
N VAL A 27 -12.73 -12.54 -1.40
CA VAL A 27 -12.29 -13.61 -0.50
C VAL A 27 -13.26 -13.77 0.68
N GLY A 28 -13.73 -12.68 1.27
CA GLY A 28 -14.72 -12.70 2.33
C GLY A 28 -16.06 -13.29 1.89
N LEU A 29 -16.52 -12.97 0.67
CA LEU A 29 -17.74 -13.55 0.08
C LEU A 29 -17.59 -15.05 -0.20
N VAL A 30 -16.47 -15.48 -0.77
CA VAL A 30 -16.17 -16.91 -0.97
C VAL A 30 -16.18 -17.64 0.37
N THR A 31 -15.52 -17.07 1.38
CA THR A 31 -15.49 -17.63 2.73
C THR A 31 -16.91 -17.76 3.29
N PHE A 32 -17.71 -16.69 3.25
CA PHE A 32 -19.10 -16.70 3.70
C PHE A 32 -19.94 -17.75 2.97
N MET A 33 -19.77 -17.89 1.65
CA MET A 33 -20.53 -18.86 0.86
C MET A 33 -20.17 -20.31 1.21
N VAL A 34 -18.91 -20.56 1.58
CA VAL A 34 -18.40 -21.89 1.97
C VAL A 34 -18.81 -22.25 3.41
N THR A 35 -18.66 -21.34 4.38
CA THR A 35 -18.93 -21.64 5.79
C THR A 35 -20.36 -21.39 6.21
N ARG A 36 -21.12 -20.55 5.50
CA ARG A 36 -22.49 -20.13 5.87
C ARG A 36 -22.60 -19.52 7.28
N ASP A 37 -21.47 -19.13 7.87
CA ASP A 37 -21.36 -18.55 9.22
C ASP A 37 -20.90 -17.09 9.08
N LEU A 38 -21.77 -16.17 9.49
CA LEU A 38 -21.52 -14.73 9.42
C LEU A 38 -20.34 -14.31 10.31
N PHE A 39 -20.24 -14.84 11.53
CA PHE A 39 -19.19 -14.45 12.49
C PHE A 39 -17.82 -14.88 12.00
N LEU A 40 -17.71 -16.13 11.54
CA LEU A 40 -16.46 -16.66 11.02
C LEU A 40 -16.05 -15.90 9.75
N SER A 41 -16.99 -15.67 8.83
CA SER A 41 -16.70 -14.97 7.57
C SER A 41 -16.23 -13.53 7.77
N LEU A 42 -16.77 -12.81 8.75
CA LEU A 42 -16.40 -11.42 9.04
C LEU A 42 -14.96 -11.33 9.58
N ILE A 43 -14.57 -12.27 10.45
CA ILE A 43 -13.20 -12.35 10.97
C ILE A 43 -12.23 -12.62 9.82
N PHE A 44 -12.52 -13.60 8.97
CA PHE A 44 -11.68 -13.92 7.82
C PHE A 44 -11.57 -12.76 6.84
N LEU A 45 -12.69 -12.10 6.51
CA LEU A 45 -12.71 -10.90 5.67
C LEU A 45 -11.79 -9.82 6.24
N GLY A 46 -11.87 -9.55 7.54
CA GLY A 46 -11.02 -8.58 8.22
C GLY A 46 -9.53 -8.97 8.18
N VAL A 47 -9.21 -10.22 8.47
CA VAL A 47 -7.82 -10.72 8.47
C VAL A 47 -7.21 -10.68 7.07
N THR A 48 -7.92 -11.17 6.05
CA THR A 48 -7.43 -11.17 4.67
C THR A 48 -7.26 -9.76 4.13
N PHE A 49 -8.18 -8.84 4.46
CA PHE A 49 -8.04 -7.43 4.08
C PHE A 49 -6.74 -6.81 4.62
N VAL A 50 -6.41 -7.06 5.89
CA VAL A 50 -5.17 -6.56 6.49
C VAL A 50 -3.95 -7.17 5.82
N ILE A 51 -3.97 -8.48 5.55
CA ILE A 51 -2.88 -9.16 4.84
C ILE A 51 -2.70 -8.57 3.43
N ASP A 52 -3.78 -8.34 2.68
CA ASP A 52 -3.72 -7.75 1.35
C ASP A 52 -3.13 -6.33 1.38
N LEU A 53 -3.54 -5.51 2.35
CA LEU A 53 -2.95 -4.18 2.55
C LEU A 53 -1.46 -4.27 2.89
N MET A 54 -1.06 -5.20 3.76
CA MET A 54 0.34 -5.42 4.10
C MET A 54 1.15 -5.84 2.88
N VAL A 55 0.65 -6.78 2.09
CA VAL A 55 1.30 -7.23 0.85
C VAL A 55 1.43 -6.09 -0.15
N LEU A 56 0.36 -5.34 -0.42
CA LEU A 56 0.40 -4.21 -1.34
C LEU A 56 1.30 -3.08 -0.84
N ALA A 57 1.32 -2.80 0.47
CA ALA A 57 2.23 -1.83 1.07
C ALA A 57 3.69 -2.29 0.95
N MET A 58 3.98 -3.55 1.22
CA MET A 58 5.32 -4.11 1.05
C MET A 58 5.75 -4.10 -0.42
N LEU A 59 4.85 -4.44 -1.35
CA LEU A 59 5.11 -4.33 -2.79
C LEU A 59 5.39 -2.88 -3.18
N MET A 60 4.63 -1.91 -2.65
CA MET A 60 4.89 -0.49 -2.87
C MET A 60 6.26 -0.06 -2.36
N LEU A 61 6.66 -0.50 -1.15
CA LEU A 61 8.00 -0.22 -0.61
C LEU A 61 9.09 -0.84 -1.47
N ALA A 62 8.87 -2.05 -2.00
CA ALA A 62 9.83 -2.74 -2.85
C ALA A 62 10.03 -2.04 -4.21
N VAL A 63 8.97 -1.48 -4.81
CA VAL A 63 9.05 -0.81 -6.12
C VAL A 63 9.34 0.69 -6.03
N THR A 64 9.16 1.30 -4.86
CA THR A 64 9.47 2.73 -4.66
C THR A 64 10.99 2.90 -4.60
N PRO A 65 11.59 3.69 -5.52
CA PRO A 65 13.01 3.98 -5.46
C PRO A 65 13.34 4.64 -4.12
N ASN A 66 14.31 4.09 -3.38
CA ASN A 66 14.80 4.70 -2.16
C ASN A 66 15.41 6.05 -2.52
N LYS A 67 14.66 7.15 -2.34
CA LYS A 67 15.21 8.49 -2.50
C LYS A 67 16.25 8.65 -1.38
N PRO A 68 17.48 9.10 -1.68
CA PRO A 68 18.46 9.36 -0.65
C PRO A 68 17.82 10.29 0.37
N ALA A 69 17.77 9.85 1.63
CA ALA A 69 17.24 10.65 2.72
C ALA A 69 17.95 12.01 2.67
N ASP A 70 17.23 13.11 2.94
CA ASP A 70 17.80 14.45 2.79
C ASP A 70 19.13 14.61 3.57
N GLY A 71 19.33 13.82 4.63
CA GLY A 71 20.59 13.69 5.39
C GLY A 71 21.82 13.14 4.65
N GLU A 72 21.64 12.35 3.59
CA GLU A 72 22.71 11.77 2.75
C GLU A 72 23.20 12.78 1.70
N ARG A 73 22.29 13.67 1.23
CA ARG A 73 22.63 14.71 0.25
C ARG A 73 23.59 15.74 0.82
N TRP A 74 23.41 16.11 2.09
CA TRP A 74 24.30 17.03 2.79
C TRP A 74 25.70 16.42 3.01
N GLN A 75 25.81 15.09 3.16
CA GLN A 75 27.09 14.39 3.32
C GLN A 75 27.83 14.23 1.99
N ALA A 76 27.11 13.93 0.90
CA ALA A 76 27.69 13.86 -0.44
C ALA A 76 28.20 15.23 -0.95
N GLU A 77 27.51 16.32 -0.61
CA GLU A 77 27.93 17.68 -0.97
C GLU A 77 29.10 18.19 -0.08
N GLN A 78 29.17 17.77 1.19
CA GLN A 78 30.21 18.20 2.14
C GLN A 78 31.51 17.40 2.09
N ASN A 79 31.54 16.29 1.34
CA ASN A 79 32.74 15.47 1.18
C ASN A 79 33.33 15.59 -0.24
N PRO A 80 33.92 16.75 -0.61
CA PRO A 80 34.72 16.89 -1.82
C PRO A 80 36.08 16.21 -1.57
N HIS A 81 36.09 14.88 -1.60
CA HIS A 81 37.34 14.15 -1.78
C HIS A 81 37.53 13.92 -3.27
N ASP A 82 38.54 14.65 -3.78
CA ASP A 82 39.21 14.58 -5.10
C ASP A 82 38.81 15.66 -6.12
#